data_AF-A0A7I8IP91-F1
#
_entry.id   AF-A0A7I8IP91-F1
#
_cell.length_a   1.000
_cell.length_b   1.000
_cell.length_c   1.000
_cell.angle_alpha   90.00
_cell.angle_beta   90.00
_cell.angle_gamma   90.00
#
_symmetry.space_group_name_H-M   'P 1'
#
loop_
_entity.id
_entity.type
_entity.pdbx_description
1 polymer ?
#
loop_
_entity_poly.entity_id
_entity_poly.type
_entity_poly.pdbx_seq_one_letter_code
_entity_poly.pdbx_strand_id
1 'polypeptide(L)'
;MSAAAAPLAADPAREAAGLLDIRVGRVLRAWRHPEAESLFVEEVDVGEAEPRTICSGLDARVLVLANLKPRNMRGIKSNGMLLAASDEAHEKVELLRVWFGAEDDKDRQPEPATPNQVQKKKIWESVQAQLKTNEEYVAVLGELPMLTSQGP
;
A
#
# COMPACT_ATOMS: atom_id res chain seq x y z
N MET A 1 -25.65 26.77 0.03
CA MET A 1 -24.95 26.88 -1.27
C MET A 1 -23.92 25.77 -1.28
N SER A 2 -24.16 24.72 -2.07
CA SER A 2 -23.24 23.60 -2.18
C SER A 2 -21.99 24.08 -2.91
N ALA A 3 -20.83 24.07 -2.25
CA ALA A 3 -19.57 24.29 -2.93
C ALA A 3 -19.36 23.11 -3.88
N ALA A 4 -19.51 23.35 -5.17
CA ALA A 4 -19.06 22.42 -6.18
C ALA A 4 -17.55 22.24 -5.96
N ALA A 5 -17.14 21.02 -5.61
CA ALA A 5 -15.73 20.67 -5.57
C ALA A 5 -15.14 20.99 -6.95
N ALA A 6 -14.15 21.88 -6.97
CA ALA A 6 -13.40 22.17 -8.18
C ALA A 6 -12.90 20.84 -8.76
N PRO A 7 -12.89 20.68 -10.10
CA PRO A 7 -12.29 19.49 -10.69
C PRO A 7 -10.85 19.42 -10.19
N LEU A 8 -10.54 18.38 -9.40
CA LEU A 8 -9.19 18.11 -8.93
C LEU A 8 -8.30 18.10 -10.16
N ALA A 9 -7.51 19.17 -10.33
CA ALA A 9 -6.49 19.24 -11.36
C ALA A 9 -5.67 17.95 -11.31
N ALA A 10 -5.28 17.44 -12.47
CA ALA A 10 -4.43 16.26 -12.61
C ALA A 10 -3.17 16.41 -11.76
N ASP A 11 -3.20 15.90 -10.52
CA ASP A 11 -2.04 15.78 -9.67
C ASP A 11 -1.27 14.55 -10.15
N PRO A 12 -0.06 14.72 -10.73
CA PRO A 12 0.74 13.62 -11.24
C PRO A 12 1.03 12.56 -10.16
N ALA A 13 1.07 12.96 -8.89
CA ALA A 13 1.26 12.07 -7.76
C ALA A 13 0.04 11.16 -7.57
N ARG A 14 -1.17 11.75 -7.60
CA ARG A 14 -2.43 11.03 -7.46
C ARG A 14 -2.63 10.05 -8.60
N GLU A 15 -2.33 10.47 -9.82
CA GLU A 15 -2.38 9.58 -11.00
C GLU A 15 -1.38 8.43 -10.87
N ALA A 16 -0.14 8.71 -10.46
CA ALA A 16 0.87 7.68 -10.23
C ALA A 16 0.47 6.72 -9.10
N ALA A 17 -0.15 7.22 -8.03
CA ALA A 17 -0.64 6.40 -6.93
C ALA A 17 -1.78 5.47 -7.36
N GLY A 18 -2.69 5.94 -8.24
CA GLY A 18 -3.74 5.10 -8.81
C GLY A 18 -3.21 3.93 -9.66
N LEU A 19 -1.97 4.01 -10.15
CA LEU A 19 -1.31 2.94 -10.89
C LEU A 19 -0.64 1.89 -9.97
N LEU A 20 -0.58 2.12 -8.67
CA LEU A 20 -0.07 1.17 -7.69
C LEU A 20 -1.18 0.22 -7.22
N ASP A 21 -0.86 -1.07 -7.11
CA ASP A 21 -1.77 -2.07 -6.56
C ASP A 21 -1.55 -2.13 -5.05
N ILE A 22 -2.23 -1.26 -4.31
CA ILE A 22 -2.18 -1.20 -2.85
C ILE A 22 -3.44 -1.88 -2.29
N ARG A 23 -3.23 -2.94 -1.53
CA ARG A 23 -4.31 -3.72 -0.90
C ARG A 23 -4.08 -3.84 0.58
N VAL A 24 -5.15 -3.91 1.35
CA VAL A 24 -5.05 -4.38 2.73
C VAL A 24 -4.77 -5.88 2.73
N GLY A 25 -3.81 -6.32 3.54
CA GLY A 25 -3.44 -7.73 3.67
C GLY A 25 -3.51 -8.24 5.11
N ARG A 26 -3.87 -9.51 5.28
CA ARG A 26 -3.85 -10.19 6.58
C ARG A 26 -2.63 -11.10 6.67
N VAL A 27 -1.77 -10.85 7.66
CA VAL A 27 -0.67 -11.76 8.00
C VAL A 27 -1.26 -13.06 8.54
N LEU A 28 -0.98 -14.17 7.87
CA LEU A 28 -1.39 -15.52 8.26
C LEU A 28 -0.36 -16.15 9.20
N ARG A 29 0.92 -15.97 8.89
CA ARG A 29 2.05 -16.37 9.73
C ARG A 29 3.22 -15.42 9.53
N ALA A 30 4.01 -15.22 10.59
CA ALA A 30 5.27 -14.50 10.55
C ALA A 30 6.34 -15.29 11.33
N TRP A 31 7.55 -15.37 10.79
CA TRP A 31 8.68 -16.03 11.47
C TRP A 31 9.99 -15.29 11.18
N ARG A 32 10.97 -15.42 12.08
CA ARG A 32 12.27 -14.77 11.88
C ARG A 32 12.96 -15.33 10.64
N HIS A 33 13.51 -14.44 9.83
CA HIS A 33 14.26 -14.82 8.65
C HIS A 33 15.51 -15.62 9.08
N PRO A 34 15.74 -16.82 8.52
CA PRO A 34 16.80 -17.72 8.98
C PRO A 34 18.20 -17.14 8.82
N GLU A 35 18.39 -16.28 7.81
CA GLU A 35 19.68 -15.64 7.49
C GLU A 35 19.69 -14.12 7.71
N ALA A 36 18.69 -13.53 8.39
CA ALA A 36 18.62 -12.09 8.60
C ALA A 36 17.94 -11.72 9.92
N GLU A 37 18.72 -11.27 10.89
CA GLU A 37 18.24 -10.99 12.26
C GLU A 37 17.22 -9.84 12.34
N SER A 38 17.27 -8.91 11.40
CA SER A 38 16.39 -7.75 11.33
C SER A 38 15.16 -7.95 10.43
N LEU A 39 14.95 -9.15 9.90
CA LEU A 39 13.83 -9.44 9.00
C LEU A 39 12.96 -10.58 9.55
N PHE A 40 11.67 -10.43 9.30
CA PHE A 40 10.67 -11.47 9.34
C PHE A 40 10.34 -11.91 7.92
N VAL A 41 9.81 -13.13 7.82
CA VAL A 41 9.16 -13.65 6.63
C VAL A 41 7.70 -13.83 6.99
N GLU A 42 6.82 -13.25 6.18
CA GLU A 42 5.39 -13.28 6.39
C GLU A 42 4.68 -13.98 5.22
N GLU A 43 3.65 -14.75 5.53
CA GLU A 43 2.63 -15.11 4.55
C GLU A 43 1.44 -14.19 4.72
N VAL A 44 1.09 -13.46 3.67
CA VAL A 44 0.05 -12.45 3.71
C VAL A 44 -1.03 -12.79 2.71
N ASP A 45 -2.25 -12.96 3.21
CA ASP A 45 -3.45 -13.07 2.40
C ASP A 45 -3.89 -11.68 1.95
N VAL A 46 -3.96 -11.49 0.63
CA VAL A 46 -4.37 -10.25 -0.04
C VAL A 46 -5.59 -10.47 -0.96
N GLY A 47 -6.35 -11.55 -0.71
CA GLY A 47 -7.51 -11.95 -1.52
C GLY A 47 -7.14 -12.64 -2.83
N GLU A 48 -5.93 -13.19 -2.94
CA GLU A 48 -5.46 -13.98 -4.08
C GLU A 48 -5.67 -15.49 -3.82
N ALA A 49 -5.48 -16.31 -4.86
CA ALA A 49 -5.63 -17.76 -4.74
C ALA A 49 -4.61 -18.38 -3.77
N GLU A 50 -3.41 -17.79 -3.67
CA GLU A 50 -2.35 -18.23 -2.77
C GLU A 50 -1.82 -17.02 -1.97
N PRO A 51 -1.49 -17.19 -0.67
CA PRO A 51 -0.86 -16.14 0.12
C PRO A 51 0.50 -15.72 -0.46
N ARG A 52 0.84 -14.44 -0.29
CA ARG A 52 2.13 -13.93 -0.73
C ARG A 52 3.19 -14.08 0.36
N THR A 53 4.36 -14.59 -0.01
CA THR A 53 5.56 -14.50 0.83
C THR A 53 6.16 -13.11 0.71
N ILE A 54 6.27 -12.41 1.83
CA ILE A 54 6.89 -11.09 1.94
C ILE A 54 7.97 -11.18 3.02
N CYS A 55 9.05 -10.41 2.88
CA CYS A 55 10.03 -10.25 3.94
C CYS A 55 9.99 -8.80 4.42
N SER A 56 9.77 -8.57 5.71
CA SER A 56 9.67 -7.23 6.28
C SER A 56 10.49 -7.07 7.57
N GLY A 57 10.64 -5.85 8.06
CA GLY A 57 11.24 -5.56 9.37
C GLY A 57 10.21 -5.25 10.46
N LEU A 58 8.93 -5.56 10.24
CA LEU A 58 7.80 -5.11 11.06
C LEU A 58 6.91 -6.30 11.49
N ASP A 59 6.21 -6.17 12.62
CA ASP A 59 5.37 -7.24 13.21
C ASP A 59 3.95 -6.71 13.53
N ALA A 60 3.15 -6.40 12.49
CA ALA A 60 1.80 -5.86 12.65
C ALA A 60 0.87 -6.11 11.43
N ARG A 61 -0.39 -5.67 11.52
CA ARG A 61 -1.37 -5.59 10.42
C ARG A 61 -0.91 -4.57 9.38
N VAL A 62 -1.05 -4.88 8.09
CA VAL A 62 -0.27 -4.21 7.03
C VAL A 62 -1.06 -3.95 5.76
N LEU A 63 -0.71 -2.84 5.11
CA LEU A 63 -1.00 -2.61 3.70
C LEU A 63 0.06 -3.30 2.85
N VAL A 64 -0.28 -3.78 1.67
CA VAL A 64 0.61 -4.53 0.77
C VAL A 64 0.66 -3.86 -0.59
N LEU A 65 1.87 -3.52 -1.04
CA LEU A 65 2.15 -3.11 -2.41
C LEU A 65 2.37 -4.37 -3.26
N ALA A 66 1.35 -4.78 -4.00
CA ALA A 66 1.24 -6.09 -4.64
C ALA A 66 1.76 -6.14 -6.08
N ASN A 67 1.97 -5.00 -6.75
CA ASN A 67 2.47 -4.96 -8.14
C ASN A 67 3.97 -4.63 -8.26
N LEU A 68 4.76 -4.84 -7.20
CA LEU A 68 6.22 -4.79 -7.27
C LEU A 68 6.79 -6.04 -7.96
N LYS A 69 7.94 -5.86 -8.63
CA LYS A 69 8.72 -7.02 -9.06
C LYS A 69 9.20 -7.82 -7.84
N PRO A 70 9.06 -9.16 -7.85
CA PRO A 70 9.65 -9.98 -6.81
C PRO A 70 11.16 -9.74 -6.67
N ARG A 71 11.64 -9.74 -5.42
CA ARG A 71 13.06 -9.54 -5.10
C ARG A 71 13.52 -10.61 -4.13
N ASN A 72 14.72 -11.14 -4.34
CA ASN A 72 15.35 -12.02 -3.37
C ASN A 72 15.95 -11.17 -2.25
N MET A 73 15.53 -11.45 -1.02
CA MET A 73 16.04 -10.85 0.21
C MET A 73 16.70 -11.96 0.99
N ARG A 74 18.04 -12.00 1.00
CA ARG A 74 18.83 -12.99 1.74
C ARG A 74 18.38 -14.44 1.47
N GLY A 75 18.19 -14.79 0.21
CA GLY A 75 17.82 -16.16 -0.21
C GLY A 75 16.32 -16.44 -0.25
N ILE A 76 15.48 -15.60 0.35
CA ILE A 76 14.01 -15.75 0.30
C ILE A 76 13.41 -14.79 -0.71
N LYS A 77 12.51 -15.31 -1.56
CA LYS A 77 11.83 -14.51 -2.58
C LYS A 77 10.65 -13.76 -1.96
N SER A 78 10.78 -12.43 -1.86
CA SER A 78 9.70 -11.53 -1.45
C SER A 78 8.88 -11.08 -2.66
N ASN A 79 7.55 -11.20 -2.59
CA ASN A 79 6.60 -10.96 -3.68
C ASN A 79 5.70 -9.73 -3.42
N GLY A 80 6.29 -8.71 -2.81
CA GLY A 80 5.60 -7.47 -2.49
C GLY A 80 6.38 -6.65 -1.47
N MET A 81 5.72 -5.63 -0.92
CA MET A 81 6.24 -4.83 0.19
C MET A 81 5.10 -4.50 1.13
N LEU A 82 5.35 -4.55 2.43
CA LEU A 82 4.40 -4.09 3.43
C LEU A 82 4.55 -2.57 3.61
N LEU A 83 3.42 -1.86 3.58
CA LEU A 83 3.28 -0.47 3.98
C LEU A 83 2.72 -0.45 5.40
N ALA A 84 3.32 0.36 6.26
CA ALA A 84 2.89 0.52 7.64
C ALA A 84 2.88 2.00 8.01
N ALA A 85 1.82 2.40 8.71
CA ALA A 85 1.79 3.54 9.60
C ALA A 85 1.84 2.97 11.04
N SER A 86 2.39 3.72 12.00
CA SER A 86 2.55 3.25 13.38
C SER A 86 1.71 4.08 14.36
N ASP A 87 0.85 3.41 15.12
CA ASP A 87 0.21 3.89 16.36
C ASP A 87 -0.04 2.68 17.32
N GLU A 88 -0.58 2.91 18.52
CA GLU A 88 -0.45 1.99 19.66
C GLU A 88 -1.45 0.81 19.75
N ALA A 89 -2.54 0.75 18.94
CA ALA A 89 -3.74 -0.06 19.30
C ALA A 89 -4.23 -1.18 18.34
N HIS A 90 -3.71 -1.32 17.11
CA HIS A 90 -3.77 -2.51 16.21
C HIS A 90 -5.00 -3.48 16.17
N GLU A 91 -6.27 -3.07 16.30
CA GLU A 91 -7.39 -4.03 16.53
C GLU A 91 -8.59 -4.11 15.55
N LYS A 92 -8.56 -3.70 14.26
CA LYS A 92 -9.54 -4.23 13.25
C LYS A 92 -9.06 -4.15 11.79
N VAL A 93 -9.30 -5.17 10.94
CA VAL A 93 -8.91 -5.15 9.51
C VAL A 93 -9.84 -5.97 8.61
N GLU A 94 -10.24 -5.38 7.46
CA GLU A 94 -10.95 -5.99 6.33
C GLU A 94 -10.12 -5.82 5.04
N LEU A 95 -10.28 -6.71 4.05
CA LEU A 95 -9.56 -6.63 2.77
C LEU A 95 -10.15 -5.53 1.90
N LEU A 96 -9.50 -4.37 1.85
CA LEU A 96 -9.99 -3.19 1.12
C LEU A 96 -8.97 -2.73 0.08
N ARG A 97 -9.49 -2.22 -1.04
CA ARG A 97 -8.71 -1.49 -2.05
C ARG A 97 -8.53 -0.07 -1.56
N VAL A 98 -7.31 0.46 -1.66
CA VAL A 98 -6.95 1.80 -1.22
C VAL A 98 -7.05 2.80 -2.36
N TRP A 99 -7.47 4.04 -2.09
CA TRP A 99 -7.34 5.19 -3.00
C TRP A 99 -6.87 6.44 -2.26
N PHE A 100 -6.55 7.49 -3.02
CA PHE A 100 -6.23 8.81 -2.48
C PHE A 100 -7.17 9.86 -3.07
N GLY A 101 -7.88 10.62 -2.22
CA GLY A 101 -8.81 11.66 -2.67
C GLY A 101 -10.19 11.57 -2.04
N ALA A 102 -11.26 11.67 -2.85
CA ALA A 102 -12.65 11.66 -2.38
C ALA A 102 -13.27 10.25 -2.47
N GLU A 103 -14.38 9.99 -1.77
CA GLU A 103 -15.07 8.68 -1.84
C GLU A 103 -15.46 8.29 -3.27
N ASP A 104 -15.91 9.24 -4.09
CA ASP A 104 -16.30 9.03 -5.49
C ASP A 104 -15.13 8.58 -6.40
N ASP A 105 -13.89 8.68 -5.95
CA ASP A 105 -12.71 8.24 -6.71
C ASP A 105 -12.51 6.71 -6.67
N LYS A 106 -13.19 6.00 -5.74
CA LYS A 106 -13.09 4.54 -5.60
C LYS A 106 -13.37 3.80 -6.91
N ASP A 107 -14.40 4.22 -7.63
CA ASP A 107 -14.85 3.58 -8.89
C ASP A 107 -14.12 4.13 -10.13
N ARG A 108 -13.25 5.12 -9.95
CA ARG A 108 -12.51 5.80 -11.03
C ARG A 108 -11.03 5.45 -11.06
N GLN A 109 -10.58 4.48 -10.26
CA GLN A 109 -9.19 4.06 -10.26
C GLN A 109 -8.81 3.40 -11.59
N PRO A 110 -7.65 3.76 -12.16
CA PRO A 110 -7.14 3.09 -13.35
C PRO A 110 -6.77 1.63 -13.04
N GLU A 111 -6.53 0.84 -14.10
CA GLU A 111 -5.93 -0.48 -13.93
C GLU A 111 -4.51 -0.36 -13.37
N PRO A 112 -4.11 -1.23 -12.42
CA PRO A 112 -2.77 -1.20 -11.88
C PRO A 112 -1.70 -1.39 -12.96
N ALA A 113 -0.62 -0.62 -12.84
CA ALA A 113 0.53 -0.79 -13.71
C ALA A 113 1.19 -2.15 -13.49
N THR A 114 1.74 -2.72 -14.57
CA THR A 114 2.54 -3.94 -14.51
C THR A 114 3.83 -3.72 -13.71
N PRO A 115 4.45 -4.78 -13.14
CA PRO A 115 5.71 -4.64 -12.40
C PRO A 115 6.85 -4.00 -13.20
N ASN A 116 6.87 -4.20 -14.52
CA ASN A 116 7.83 -3.55 -15.42
C ASN A 116 7.61 -2.05 -15.53
N GLN A 117 6.36 -1.60 -15.61
CA GLN A 117 6.02 -0.18 -15.68
C GLN A 117 6.32 0.51 -14.35
N VAL A 118 5.98 -0.12 -13.21
CA VAL A 118 6.28 0.40 -11.86
C VAL A 118 7.79 0.66 -11.72
N GLN A 119 8.62 -0.33 -12.06
CA GLN A 119 10.08 -0.19 -11.94
C GLN A 119 10.66 0.84 -12.94
N LYS A 120 10.30 0.76 -14.23
CA LYS A 120 10.92 1.60 -15.27
C LYS A 120 10.55 3.07 -15.13
N LYS A 121 9.31 3.35 -14.72
CA LYS A 121 8.81 4.72 -14.53
C LYS A 121 9.05 5.26 -13.11
N LYS A 122 9.66 4.47 -12.22
CA LYS A 122 9.87 4.82 -10.81
C LYS A 122 8.59 5.29 -10.11
N ILE A 123 7.47 4.61 -10.40
CA ILE A 123 6.13 5.02 -9.95
C ILE A 123 6.08 5.03 -8.42
N TRP A 124 6.60 3.97 -7.79
CA TRP A 124 6.64 3.88 -6.34
C TRP A 124 7.46 5.02 -5.74
N GLU A 125 8.64 5.31 -6.27
CA GLU A 125 9.52 6.36 -5.75
C GLU A 125 8.88 7.76 -5.87
N SER A 126 8.14 8.03 -6.96
CA SER A 126 7.43 9.31 -7.11
C SER A 126 6.25 9.48 -6.15
N VAL A 127 5.57 8.38 -5.82
CA VAL A 127 4.46 8.37 -4.87
C VAL A 127 4.98 8.43 -3.44
N GLN A 128 5.98 7.60 -3.12
CA GLN A 128 6.61 7.52 -1.80
C GLN A 128 7.14 8.87 -1.32
N ALA A 129 7.73 9.67 -2.22
CA ALA A 129 8.24 11.00 -1.87
C ALA A 129 7.16 11.96 -1.33
N GLN A 130 5.88 11.66 -1.57
CA GLN A 130 4.74 12.48 -1.19
C GLN A 130 3.85 11.82 -0.14
N LEU A 131 4.12 10.55 0.21
CA LEU A 131 3.43 9.86 1.29
C LEU A 131 3.93 10.38 2.64
N LYS A 132 3.02 10.87 3.46
CA LYS A 132 3.27 11.28 4.85
C LYS A 132 2.08 10.90 5.73
N THR A 133 2.26 10.97 7.04
CA THR A 133 1.16 10.91 8.00
C THR A 133 0.84 12.33 8.45
N ASN A 134 -0.43 12.72 8.45
CA ASN A 134 -0.85 14.03 8.94
C ASN A 134 -0.99 14.06 10.48
N GLU A 135 -1.40 15.19 11.06
CA GLU A 135 -1.57 15.37 12.51
C GLU A 135 -2.69 14.51 13.11
N GLU A 136 -3.61 13.99 12.28
CA GLU A 136 -4.72 13.12 12.67
C GLU A 136 -4.36 11.62 12.54
N TYR A 137 -3.09 11.29 12.32
CA TYR A 137 -2.59 9.93 12.09
C TYR A 137 -3.11 9.26 10.80
N VAL A 138 -3.65 10.03 9.87
CA VAL A 138 -4.11 9.55 8.56
C VAL A 138 -2.95 9.56 7.57
N ALA A 139 -2.78 8.46 6.83
CA ALA A 139 -1.84 8.41 5.72
C ALA A 139 -2.36 9.31 4.59
N VAL A 140 -1.52 10.22 4.09
CA VAL A 140 -1.89 11.16 3.03
C VAL A 140 -0.84 11.14 1.91
N LEU A 141 -1.28 11.39 0.68
CA LEU A 141 -0.44 11.71 -0.46
C LEU A 141 -0.52 13.22 -0.70
N GLY A 142 0.51 13.97 -0.29
CA GLY A 142 0.39 15.42 -0.20
C GLY A 142 -0.67 15.79 0.84
N GLU A 143 -1.77 16.40 0.41
CA GLU A 143 -2.92 16.72 1.28
C GLU A 143 -4.11 15.76 1.07
N LEU A 144 -3.97 14.74 0.22
CA LEU A 144 -5.05 13.82 -0.13
C LEU A 144 -5.06 12.62 0.84
N PRO A 145 -6.16 12.37 1.58
CA PRO A 145 -6.25 11.22 2.47
C PRO A 145 -6.23 9.92 1.68
N MET A 146 -5.47 8.96 2.21
CA MET A 146 -5.62 7.56 1.89
C MET A 146 -6.97 7.09 2.43
N LEU A 147 -7.76 6.42 1.59
CA LEU A 147 -9.09 5.95 1.93
C LEU A 147 -9.25 4.48 1.59
N THR A 148 -10.10 3.82 2.37
CA THR A 148 -10.62 2.50 2.11
C THR A 148 -12.16 2.57 2.08
N SER A 149 -12.85 1.49 1.72
CA SER A 149 -14.33 1.48 1.78
C SER A 149 -14.91 1.53 3.18
N GLN A 150 -14.07 1.58 4.22
CA GLN A 150 -14.47 1.77 5.61
C GLN A 150 -14.03 3.14 6.15
N GLY A 151 -13.52 4.03 5.29
CA GLY A 151 -12.99 5.34 5.66
C GLY A 151 -11.44 5.42 5.57
N PRO A 152 -10.87 6.55 6.02
CA PRO A 152 -9.41 6.75 6.12
C PRO A 152 -8.75 5.80 7.13
#